data_AF-A0A450T6J3-F1
#
_entry.id   AF-A0A450T6J3-F1
#
_cell.length_a   1.000
_cell.length_b   1.000
_cell.length_c   1.000
_cell.angle_alpha   90.00
_cell.angle_beta   90.00
_cell.angle_gamma   90.00
#
_symmetry.space_group_name_H-M   'P 1'
#
loop_
_entity.id
_entity.type
_entity.pdbx_description
1 polymer ?
#
loop_
_entity_poly.entity_id
_entity_poly.type
_entity_poly.pdbx_seq_one_letter_code
_entity_poly.pdbx_strand_id
1 'polypeptide(L)'
;KTELEQLLSLFDQRRVTPNDEHILEVDEAAYPEKYQPLVRLLHRAISNEDIRDVMDVEDEILRDFENLERHIDRQEEIIERQGKALGEKDKALGERDKTIEEQGKVLGEKDKALAEKEKALEELRKQLQQLHKKQ
;
A
#
# COMPACT_ATOMS: atom_id res chain seq x y z
N LYS A 1 -44.46 -8.59 20.07
CA LYS A 1 -43.71 -7.55 19.35
C LYS A 1 -43.76 -6.30 20.18
N THR A 2 -42.61 -5.72 20.52
CA THR A 2 -42.54 -4.43 21.19
C THR A 2 -42.94 -3.31 20.21
N GLU A 3 -43.39 -2.16 20.70
CA GLU A 3 -43.74 -1.01 19.83
C GLU A 3 -42.53 -0.58 18.96
N LEU A 4 -41.32 -0.72 19.50
CA LEU A 4 -40.07 -0.42 18.79
C LEU A 4 -39.81 -1.38 17.63
N GLU A 5 -40.05 -2.69 17.80
CA GLU A 5 -39.92 -3.66 16.71
C GLU A 5 -40.93 -3.42 15.58
N GLN A 6 -42.13 -2.94 15.90
CA GLN A 6 -43.13 -2.58 14.89
C GLN A 6 -42.69 -1.34 14.10
N LEU A 7 -42.12 -0.34 14.78
CA LEU A 7 -41.56 0.85 14.14
C LEU A 7 -40.33 0.52 13.28
N LEU A 8 -39.42 -0.30 13.78
CA LEU A 8 -38.22 -0.71 13.04
C LEU A 8 -38.58 -1.57 11.81
N SER A 9 -39.69 -2.33 11.87
CA SER A 9 -40.21 -3.08 10.73
C SER A 9 -40.66 -2.20 9.56
N LEU A 10 -40.81 -0.88 9.73
CA LEU A 10 -41.08 0.06 8.64
C LEU A 10 -39.87 0.25 7.72
N PHE A 11 -38.66 0.11 8.27
CA PHE A 11 -37.38 0.32 7.58
C PHE A 11 -36.74 -1.01 7.16
N ASP A 12 -37.55 -2.07 7.01
CA ASP A 12 -37.05 -3.38 6.60
C ASP A 12 -36.68 -3.38 5.10
N GLN A 13 -35.38 -3.31 4.83
CA GLN A 13 -34.80 -3.29 3.47
C GLN A 13 -35.11 -4.55 2.65
N ARG A 14 -35.72 -5.58 3.24
CA ARG A 14 -36.20 -6.75 2.50
C ARG A 14 -37.45 -6.45 1.65
N ARG A 15 -38.08 -5.29 1.86
CA ARG A 15 -39.29 -4.85 1.14
C ARG A 15 -39.01 -3.82 0.06
N VAL A 16 -37.75 -3.67 -0.32
CA VAL A 16 -37.36 -2.81 -1.44
C VAL A 16 -38.10 -3.22 -2.71
N THR A 17 -38.57 -2.23 -3.47
CA THR A 17 -39.22 -2.48 -4.75
C THR A 17 -38.23 -3.07 -5.76
N PRO A 18 -38.62 -4.02 -6.61
CA PRO A 18 -37.69 -4.64 -7.57
C PRO A 18 -37.07 -3.69 -8.61
N ASN A 19 -37.68 -2.51 -8.82
CA ASN A 19 -37.26 -1.54 -9.82
C ASN A 19 -36.43 -0.38 -9.23
N ASP A 20 -36.47 -0.17 -7.92
CA ASP A 20 -35.84 0.98 -7.27
C ASP A 20 -35.38 0.58 -5.86
N GLU A 21 -34.07 0.59 -5.65
CA GLU A 21 -33.41 0.21 -4.40
C GLU A 21 -33.69 1.20 -3.25
N HIS A 22 -34.19 2.39 -3.57
CA HIS A 22 -34.47 3.47 -2.65
C HIS A 22 -35.93 3.46 -2.13
N ILE A 23 -36.81 2.66 -2.73
CA ILE A 23 -38.24 2.64 -2.39
C ILE A 23 -38.60 1.35 -1.67
N LEU A 24 -39.22 1.47 -0.49
CA LEU A 24 -39.79 0.34 0.26
C LEU A 24 -41.28 0.20 0.01
N GLU A 25 -41.75 -1.02 -0.26
CA GLU A 25 -43.17 -1.36 -0.30
C GLU A 25 -43.71 -1.50 1.13
N VAL A 26 -44.49 -0.49 1.56
CA VAL A 26 -45.10 -0.46 2.89
C VAL A 26 -46.61 -0.34 2.76
N ASP A 27 -47.33 -1.33 3.28
CA ASP A 27 -48.79 -1.25 3.41
C ASP A 27 -49.16 -0.41 4.64
N GLU A 28 -49.81 0.73 4.45
CA GLU A 28 -50.28 1.63 5.50
C GLU A 28 -51.28 0.95 6.46
N ALA A 29 -52.09 0.00 5.95
CA ALA A 29 -53.09 -0.70 6.75
C ALA A 29 -52.47 -1.75 7.70
N ALA A 30 -51.22 -2.14 7.46
CA ALA A 30 -50.49 -3.09 8.29
C ALA A 30 -49.92 -2.47 9.58
N TYR A 31 -49.99 -1.15 9.73
CA TYR A 31 -49.42 -0.42 10.87
C TYR A 31 -50.50 0.30 11.70
N PRO A 32 -50.30 0.44 13.03
CA PRO A 32 -51.22 1.20 13.90
C PRO A 32 -51.39 2.66 13.45
N GLU A 33 -52.58 3.23 13.68
CA GLU A 33 -52.95 4.61 13.29
C GLU A 33 -51.93 5.67 13.73
N LYS A 34 -51.26 5.47 14.88
CA LYS A 34 -50.21 6.35 15.39
C LYS A 34 -49.03 6.52 14.42
N TYR A 35 -48.73 5.51 13.61
CA TYR A 35 -47.59 5.50 12.68
C TYR A 35 -47.98 5.70 11.22
N GLN A 36 -49.28 5.69 10.89
CA GLN A 36 -49.76 5.97 9.53
C GLN A 36 -49.32 7.34 8.98
N PRO A 37 -49.29 8.44 9.78
CA PRO A 37 -48.76 9.72 9.30
C PRO A 37 -47.29 9.64 8.87
N LEU A 38 -46.48 8.81 9.55
CA LEU A 38 -45.07 8.59 9.18
C LEU A 38 -44.95 7.84 7.86
N VAL A 39 -45.76 6.79 7.64
CA VAL A 39 -45.82 6.06 6.37
C VAL A 39 -46.21 7.00 5.22
N ARG A 40 -47.20 7.87 5.44
CA ARG A 40 -47.61 8.88 4.44
C ARG A 40 -46.52 9.90 4.14
N LEU A 41 -45.76 10.32 5.14
CA LEU A 41 -44.61 11.21 4.95
C LEU A 41 -43.51 10.54 4.13
N LEU A 42 -43.22 9.26 4.39
CA LEU A 42 -42.26 8.47 3.61
C LEU A 42 -42.73 8.29 2.15
N HIS A 43 -44.01 7.92 1.93
CA HIS A 43 -44.60 7.84 0.60
C HIS A 43 -44.57 9.20 -0.13
N ARG A 44 -44.73 10.30 0.59
CA ARG A 44 -44.61 11.65 0.01
C ARG A 44 -43.17 11.99 -0.36
N ALA A 45 -42.19 11.56 0.43
CA ALA A 45 -40.78 11.80 0.15
C ALA A 45 -40.31 11.06 -1.12
N ILE A 46 -40.69 9.78 -1.30
CA ILE A 46 -40.37 9.01 -2.52
C ILE A 46 -41.10 9.51 -3.77
N SER A 47 -42.21 10.25 -3.59
CA SER A 47 -42.95 10.84 -4.71
C SER A 47 -42.31 12.14 -5.22
N ASN A 48 -41.32 12.68 -4.50
CA ASN A 48 -40.60 13.87 -4.92
C ASN A 48 -39.44 13.48 -5.85
N GLU A 49 -39.53 13.92 -7.10
CA GLU A 49 -38.53 13.66 -8.14
C GLU A 49 -37.15 14.23 -7.75
N ASP A 50 -37.10 15.44 -7.20
CA ASP A 50 -35.84 16.06 -6.75
C ASP A 50 -35.12 15.22 -5.70
N ILE A 51 -35.86 14.55 -4.82
CA ILE A 51 -35.28 13.69 -3.78
C ILE A 51 -34.72 12.41 -4.40
N ARG A 52 -35.40 11.82 -5.39
CA ARG A 52 -34.90 10.62 -6.09
C ARG A 52 -33.65 10.92 -6.89
N ASP A 53 -33.62 12.02 -7.62
CA ASP A 53 -32.46 12.44 -8.40
C ASP A 53 -31.24 12.65 -7.50
N VAL A 54 -31.43 13.22 -6.30
CA VAL A 54 -30.35 13.37 -5.31
C VAL A 54 -29.89 12.01 -4.81
N MET A 55 -30.80 11.07 -4.53
CA MET A 55 -30.45 9.72 -4.06
C MET A 55 -29.64 8.94 -5.11
N ASP A 56 -30.02 9.02 -6.38
CA ASP A 56 -29.31 8.37 -7.48
C ASP A 56 -27.87 8.92 -7.64
N VAL A 57 -27.72 10.24 -7.52
CA VAL A 57 -26.41 10.91 -7.58
C VAL A 57 -25.57 10.59 -6.35
N GLU A 58 -26.15 10.55 -5.16
CA GLU A 58 -25.46 10.14 -3.94
C GLU A 58 -24.92 8.71 -4.06
N ASP A 59 -25.69 7.80 -4.65
CA ASP A 59 -25.26 6.43 -4.91
C ASP A 59 -24.10 6.34 -5.92
N GLU A 60 -24.13 7.14 -6.98
CA GLU A 60 -22.99 7.26 -7.91
C GLU A 60 -21.73 7.75 -7.18
N ILE A 61 -21.88 8.81 -6.39
CA ILE A 61 -20.78 9.38 -5.60
C ILE A 61 -20.23 8.35 -4.61
N LEU A 62 -21.09 7.63 -3.89
CA LEU A 62 -20.67 6.60 -2.93
C LEU A 62 -19.92 5.46 -3.63
N ARG A 63 -20.44 4.98 -4.77
CA ARG A 63 -19.76 3.95 -5.59
C ARG A 63 -18.37 4.42 -6.04
N ASP A 64 -18.25 5.68 -6.44
CA ASP A 64 -16.98 6.27 -6.83
C ASP A 64 -16.00 6.40 -5.66
N PHE A 65 -16.46 6.79 -4.48
CA PHE A 65 -15.65 6.81 -3.27
C PHE A 65 -15.14 5.41 -2.90
N GLU A 66 -16.00 4.39 -2.93
CA GLU A 66 -15.56 3.01 -2.71
C GLU A 66 -14.53 2.55 -3.75
N ASN A 67 -14.73 2.93 -5.01
CA ASN A 67 -13.77 2.60 -6.07
C ASN A 67 -12.42 3.28 -5.85
N LEU A 68 -12.43 4.53 -5.38
CA LEU A 68 -11.24 5.29 -5.04
C LEU A 68 -10.52 4.68 -3.84
N GLU A 69 -11.24 4.32 -2.77
CA GLU A 69 -10.68 3.64 -1.60
C GLU A 69 -10.00 2.32 -2.00
N ARG A 70 -10.70 1.48 -2.78
CA ARG A 70 -10.10 0.26 -3.36
C ARG A 70 -8.87 0.55 -4.22
N HIS A 71 -8.80 1.70 -4.88
CA HIS A 71 -7.64 2.08 -5.68
C HIS A 71 -6.46 2.50 -4.78
N ILE A 72 -6.73 3.26 -3.72
CA ILE A 72 -5.73 3.69 -2.74
C ILE A 72 -5.11 2.46 -2.06
N ASP A 73 -5.92 1.52 -1.58
CA ASP A 73 -5.44 0.28 -0.94
C ASP A 73 -4.46 -0.49 -1.85
N ARG A 74 -4.81 -0.62 -3.14
CA ARG A 74 -3.93 -1.27 -4.13
C ARG A 74 -2.63 -0.50 -4.34
N GLN A 75 -2.69 0.84 -4.35
CA GLN A 75 -1.49 1.66 -4.48
C GLN A 75 -0.59 1.53 -3.25
N GLU A 76 -1.15 1.53 -2.04
CA GLU A 76 -0.40 1.32 -0.81
C GLU A 76 0.32 -0.03 -0.81
N GLU A 77 -0.37 -1.11 -1.22
CA GLU A 77 0.24 -2.43 -1.33
C GLU A 77 1.41 -2.46 -2.33
N ILE A 78 1.27 -1.77 -3.47
CA ILE A 78 2.34 -1.64 -4.46
C ILE A 78 3.53 -0.87 -3.87
N ILE A 79 3.28 0.24 -3.18
CA ILE A 79 4.31 1.06 -2.55
C ILE A 79 5.05 0.26 -1.48
N GLU A 80 4.34 -0.52 -0.65
CA GLU A 80 4.96 -1.36 0.38
C GLU A 80 5.88 -2.42 -0.24
N ARG A 81 5.42 -3.09 -1.31
CA ARG A 81 6.23 -4.08 -2.05
C ARG A 81 7.47 -3.44 -2.67
N GLN A 82 7.33 -2.25 -3.26
CA GLN A 82 8.47 -1.50 -3.80
C GLN A 82 9.45 -1.09 -2.70
N GLY A 83 8.96 -0.64 -1.55
CA GLY A 83 9.78 -0.30 -0.39
C GLY A 83 10.59 -1.48 0.12
N LYS A 84 9.98 -2.68 0.21
CA LYS A 84 10.69 -3.92 0.58
C LYS A 84 11.79 -4.27 -0.44
N ALA A 85 11.48 -4.21 -1.73
CA ALA A 85 12.44 -4.50 -2.79
C ALA A 85 13.62 -3.50 -2.81
N LEU A 86 13.37 -2.21 -2.53
CA LEU A 86 14.43 -1.21 -2.37
C LEU A 86 15.30 -1.52 -1.15
N GLY A 87 14.69 -1.84 0.00
CA GLY A 87 15.45 -2.21 1.20
C GLY A 87 16.32 -3.46 1.02
N GLU A 88 15.88 -4.45 0.23
CA GLU A 88 16.71 -5.60 -0.14
C GLU A 88 17.88 -5.21 -1.04
N LYS A 89 17.66 -4.33 -2.02
CA LYS A 89 18.74 -3.80 -2.88
C LYS A 89 19.78 -3.03 -2.08
N ASP A 90 19.35 -2.19 -1.14
CA ASP A 90 20.26 -1.42 -0.30
C ASP A 90 21.14 -2.33 0.57
N LYS A 91 20.56 -3.41 1.14
CA LYS A 91 21.34 -4.42 1.87
C LYS A 91 22.38 -5.09 0.97
N ALA A 92 21.97 -5.52 -0.23
CA ALA A 92 22.88 -6.15 -1.18
C ALA A 92 24.00 -5.21 -1.64
N LEU A 93 23.71 -3.92 -1.83
CA LEU A 93 24.73 -2.90 -2.12
C LEU A 93 25.70 -2.74 -0.95
N GLY A 94 25.20 -2.65 0.29
CA GLY A 94 26.05 -2.56 1.48
C GLY A 94 26.98 -3.78 1.67
N GLU A 95 26.53 -4.99 1.31
CA GLU A 95 27.39 -6.19 1.31
C GLU A 95 28.48 -6.13 0.22
N ARG A 96 28.15 -5.61 -0.96
CA ARG A 96 29.12 -5.41 -2.05
C ARG A 96 30.17 -4.37 -1.66
N ASP A 97 29.77 -3.28 -1.04
CA ASP A 97 30.70 -2.24 -0.58
C ASP A 97 31.70 -2.78 0.44
N LYS A 98 31.23 -3.59 1.40
CA LYS A 98 32.13 -4.29 2.36
C LYS A 98 33.11 -5.20 1.64
N THR A 99 32.64 -5.98 0.67
CA THR A 99 33.49 -6.87 -0.13
C THR A 99 34.56 -6.08 -0.89
N ILE A 100 34.19 -4.94 -1.48
CA ILE A 100 35.13 -4.05 -2.18
C ILE A 100 36.17 -3.47 -1.20
N GLU A 101 35.74 -3.06 0.00
CA GLU A 101 36.65 -2.56 1.03
C GLU A 101 37.67 -3.63 1.46
N GLU A 102 37.23 -4.87 1.67
CA GLU A 102 38.10 -6.01 1.98
C GLU A 102 39.09 -6.30 0.85
N GLN A 103 38.62 -6.31 -0.40
CA GLN A 103 39.49 -6.47 -1.57
C GLN A 103 40.54 -5.34 -1.66
N GLY A 104 40.14 -4.10 -1.37
CA GLY A 104 41.05 -2.96 -1.31
C GLY A 104 42.15 -3.13 -0.26
N LYS A 105 41.81 -3.65 0.93
CA LYS A 105 42.80 -3.95 1.98
C LYS A 105 43.79 -5.02 1.53
N VAL A 106 43.30 -6.12 0.96
CA VAL A 106 44.16 -7.20 0.44
C VAL A 106 45.09 -6.72 -0.68
N LEU A 107 44.60 -5.87 -1.58
CA LEU A 107 45.45 -5.26 -2.61
C LEU A 107 46.54 -4.37 -2.00
N GLY A 108 46.18 -3.51 -1.03
CA GLY A 108 47.15 -2.68 -0.33
C GLY A 108 48.23 -3.48 0.42
N GLU A 109 47.88 -4.63 0.99
CA GLU A 109 48.86 -5.55 1.60
C GLU A 109 49.79 -6.18 0.56
N LYS A 110 49.25 -6.60 -0.60
CA LYS A 110 50.05 -7.14 -1.70
C LYS A 110 51.02 -6.11 -2.26
N ASP A 111 50.60 -4.85 -2.40
CA ASP A 111 51.46 -3.77 -2.88
C ASP A 111 52.62 -3.49 -1.92
N LYS A 112 52.37 -3.52 -0.60
CA LYS A 112 53.44 -3.42 0.41
C LYS A 112 54.43 -4.56 0.31
N ALA A 113 53.94 -5.80 0.19
CA ALA A 113 54.79 -6.98 0.06
C ALA A 113 55.63 -6.96 -1.24
N LEU A 114 55.07 -6.45 -2.35
CA LEU A 114 55.80 -6.25 -3.60
C LEU A 114 56.91 -5.21 -3.43
N ALA A 115 56.60 -4.06 -2.82
CA ALA A 115 57.59 -3.01 -2.57
C ALA A 115 58.76 -3.48 -1.68
N GLU A 116 58.49 -4.33 -0.68
CA GLU A 116 59.54 -4.95 0.14
C GLU A 116 60.42 -5.91 -0.68
N LYS A 117 59.83 -6.74 -1.55
CA LYS A 117 60.58 -7.63 -2.45
C LYS A 117 61.44 -6.86 -3.43
N GLU A 118 60.96 -5.75 -3.97
CA GLU A 118 61.73 -4.90 -4.88
C GLU A 118 62.96 -4.31 -4.18
N LYS A 119 62.80 -3.80 -2.95
CA LYS A 119 63.93 -3.31 -2.14
C LYS A 119 64.96 -4.40 -1.89
N ALA A 120 64.52 -5.59 -1.48
CA ALA A 120 65.42 -6.73 -1.24
C ALA A 120 66.17 -7.15 -2.52
N LEU A 121 65.50 -7.17 -3.67
CA LEU A 121 66.13 -7.43 -4.97
C LEU A 121 67.18 -6.38 -5.33
N GLU A 122 66.91 -5.11 -5.05
CA GLU A 122 67.84 -4.02 -5.33
C GLU A 122 69.08 -4.09 -4.43
N GLU A 123 68.92 -4.44 -3.15
CA GLU A 123 70.04 -4.71 -2.24
C GLU A 123 70.90 -5.88 -2.72
N LEU A 124 70.27 -6.99 -3.12
CA LEU A 124 70.98 -8.17 -3.64
C LEU A 124 71.77 -7.83 -4.92
N ARG A 125 71.18 -7.03 -5.82
CA ARG A 125 71.86 -6.53 -7.03
C ARG A 125 73.09 -5.68 -6.68
N LYS A 126 72.98 -4.79 -5.69
CA LYS A 126 74.12 -3.99 -5.21
C LYS A 126 75.24 -4.87 -4.64
N GLN A 127 74.90 -5.89 -3.85
CA GLN A 127 75.87 -6.84 -3.31
C GLN A 127 76.60 -7.63 -4.40
N LEU A 128 75.88 -8.14 -5.39
CA LEU A 128 76.46 -8.84 -6.55
C LEU A 128 77.43 -7.93 -7.33
N GLN A 129 77.04 -6.67 -7.59
CA GLN A 129 77.93 -5.71 -8.26
C GLN A 129 79.20 -5.42 -7.45
N GLN A 130 79.12 -5.36 -6.13
CA GLN A 130 80.29 -5.15 -5.27
C GLN A 130 81.23 -6.37 -5.28
N LEU A 131 80.69 -7.59 -5.30
CA LEU A 131 81.49 -8.81 -5.42
C LEU A 131 82.22 -8.88 -6.77
N HIS A 132 81.53 -8.56 -7.86
CA HIS A 132 82.13 -8.53 -9.20
C HIS A 132 83.22 -7.46 -9.36
N LYS A 133 83.17 -6.35 -8.60
CA LYS A 133 84.23 -5.32 -8.60
C LYS A 133 85.45 -5.68 -7.76
N LYS A 134 85.36 -6.71 -6.89
CA LYS A 134 86.44 -7.13 -5.99
C LYS A 134 87.23 -8.34 -6.51
N GLN A 135 86.77 -8.99 -7.58
CA GLN A 135 87.51 -10.00 -8.34
C GLN A 135 88.26 -9.34 -9.49
#